data_AF-A0A942RLF4-F1
#
_entry.id   AF-A0A942RLF4-F1
#
_cell.length_a   1.000
_cell.length_b   1.000
_cell.length_c   1.000
_cell.angle_alpha   90.00
_cell.angle_beta   90.00
_cell.angle_gamma   90.00
#
_symmetry.space_group_name_H-M   'P 1'
#
loop_
_entity.id
_entity.type
_entity.pdbx_description
1 polymer ?
#
loop_
_entity_poly.entity_id
_entity_poly.type
_entity_poly.pdbx_seq_one_letter_code
_entity_poly.pdbx_strand_id
1 'polypeptide(L)' 'MRYLLFNKPYLVLSQFTKVEGKKTLSDFGFPKNVYPVGRLDEESEGLLLLTDDATLKHQLEEPKFQHPRT' A
#
# COMPACT_ATOMS: atom_id res chain seq x y z
N MET A 1 -5.23 -3.13 14.77
CA MET A 1 -5.72 -3.96 13.66
C MET A 1 -6.80 -3.22 12.90
N ARG A 2 -6.38 -2.55 11.84
CA ARG A 2 -7.17 -1.80 10.88
C ARG A 2 -6.75 -2.24 9.50
N TYR A 3 -7.73 -2.54 8.66
CA TYR A 3 -7.53 -2.89 7.27
C TYR A 3 -8.22 -1.84 6.42
N LEU A 4 -7.47 -1.22 5.52
CA LEU A 4 -7.93 -0.15 4.68
C LEU A 4 -7.72 -0.56 3.23
N LEU A 5 -8.80 -0.55 2.46
CA LEU A 5 -8.77 -0.77 1.03
C LEU A 5 -8.70 0.60 0.36
N PHE A 6 -7.62 0.85 -0.35
CA PHE A 6 -7.40 2.11 -1.05
C PHE A 6 -7.33 1.86 -2.55
N ASN A 7 -8.23 2.47 -3.32
CA ASN A 7 -8.09 2.48 -4.77
C ASN A 7 -7.12 3.60 -5.15
N LYS A 8 -5.88 3.21 -5.43
CA LYS A 8 -4.79 4.12 -5.74
C LYS A 8 -5.00 4.72 -7.15
N PRO A 9 -5.03 6.05 -7.29
CA PRO A 9 -5.12 6.69 -8.60
C PRO A 9 -3.76 6.74 -9.31
N TYR A 10 -3.80 6.99 -10.63
CA TYR A 10 -2.61 7.07 -11.49
C TYR A 10 -1.64 8.15 -11.01
N LEU A 11 -0.33 7.92 -11.21
CA LEU A 11 0.78 8.81 -10.83
C LEU A 11 0.92 9.07 -9.33
N VAL A 12 0.53 8.09 -8.51
CA VAL A 12 0.78 8.10 -7.07
C VAL A 12 1.84 7.06 -6.74
N LEU A 13 2.76 7.36 -5.83
CA LEU A 13 3.69 6.35 -5.33
C LEU A 13 3.05 5.54 -4.19
N SER A 14 3.25 4.23 -4.21
CA SER A 14 2.80 3.29 -3.16
C SER A 14 3.69 3.34 -1.91
N GLN A 15 4.03 4.54 -1.47
CA GLN A 15 4.87 4.79 -0.30
C GLN A 15 4.39 6.02 0.47
N PHE A 16 4.72 6.09 1.75
CA PHE A 16 4.42 7.23 2.61
C PHE A 16 5.53 8.29 2.63
N THR A 17 6.75 7.92 2.21
CA THR A 17 7.87 8.86 2.11
C THR A 17 7.63 9.84 0.98
N LYS A 18 7.55 11.13 1.30
CA LYS A 18 7.39 12.21 0.31
C LYS A 18 8.58 12.22 -0.65
N VAL A 19 8.28 12.40 -1.93
CA VAL A 19 9.25 12.57 -3.01
C VAL A 19 8.89 13.85 -3.74
N GLU A 20 9.90 14.70 -3.98
CA GLU A 20 9.68 15.97 -4.66
C GLU A 20 9.09 15.75 -6.05
N GLY A 21 8.04 16.51 -6.38
CA GLY A 21 7.34 16.40 -7.66
C GLY A 21 6.43 15.19 -7.83
N LYS A 22 6.25 14.32 -6.82
CA LYS A 22 5.39 13.12 -6.91
C LYS A 22 4.35 13.08 -5.79
N LYS A 23 3.15 12.59 -6.13
CA LYS A 23 2.11 12.31 -5.13
C LYS A 23 2.40 10.99 -4.44
N THR A 24 2.10 10.90 -3.16
CA THR A 24 2.40 9.72 -2.34
C THR A 24 1.18 9.35 -1.49
N LEU A 25 1.21 8.20 -0.83
CA LEU A 25 0.13 7.81 0.08
C LEU A 25 -0.03 8.82 1.23
N SER A 26 1.02 9.56 1.58
CA SER A 26 0.95 10.58 2.64
C SER A 26 -0.01 11.73 2.32
N ASP A 27 -0.34 11.94 1.04
CA ASP A 27 -1.22 13.03 0.59
C ASP A 27 -2.72 12.70 0.74
N PHE A 28 -3.08 11.46 1.12
CA PHE A 28 -4.46 10.97 1.21
C PHE A 28 -5.01 10.92 2.65
N GLY A 29 -4.23 11.35 3.66
CA GLY A 29 -4.73 11.49 5.03
C GLY A 29 -5.00 10.18 5.77
N PHE A 30 -4.25 9.10 5.46
CA PHE A 30 -4.42 7.82 6.14
C PHE A 30 -4.07 7.89 7.65
N PRO A 31 -4.60 6.96 8.46
CA PRO A 31 -4.23 6.84 9.87
C PRO A 31 -2.72 6.64 10.04
N LYS A 32 -2.19 7.12 11.18
CA LYS A 32 -0.78 6.89 11.53
C LYS A 32 -0.50 5.39 11.69
N ASN A 33 0.74 4.98 11.38
CA ASN A 33 1.25 3.61 11.49
C ASN A 33 0.57 2.57 10.60
N VAL A 34 -0.06 2.97 9.48
CA VAL A 34 -0.47 2.02 8.44
C VAL A 34 0.59 1.93 7.34
N TYR A 35 0.73 0.75 6.75
CA TYR A 35 1.71 0.45 5.71
C TYR A 35 1.04 -0.24 4.53
N PRO A 36 1.49 0.02 3.29
CA PRO A 36 0.96 -0.68 2.13
C PRO A 36 1.40 -2.14 2.17
N VAL A 37 0.45 -3.03 1.90
CA VAL A 37 0.69 -4.47 1.72
C VAL A 37 0.91 -4.69 0.23
N GLY A 38 2.17 -4.95 -0.14
CA GLY A 38 2.59 -5.04 -1.54
C GLY A 38 2.92 -3.68 -2.17
N ARG A 39 3.11 -3.69 -3.49
CA ARG A 39 3.52 -2.51 -4.27
C ARG A 39 2.75 -2.48 -5.58
N LEU A 40 2.13 -1.33 -5.87
CA LEU A 40 1.70 -0.95 -7.21
C LEU A 40 2.68 0.07 -7.77
N ASP A 41 3.00 -0.03 -9.04
CA ASP A 41 3.86 0.95 -9.73
C ASP A 41 3.17 2.31 -9.82
N GLU A 42 3.95 3.36 -10.03
CA GLU A 42 3.43 4.74 -10.13
C GLU A 42 2.40 4.90 -11.24
N GLU A 43 2.63 4.23 -12.36
CA GLU A 43 1.76 4.17 -13.53
C GLU A 43 0.61 3.17 -13.39
N SER A 44 0.46 2.51 -12.24
CA SER A 44 -0.64 1.58 -11.98
C SER A 44 -1.73 2.23 -11.14
N GLU A 45 -2.98 2.00 -11.56
CA GLU A 45 -4.17 2.25 -10.76
C GLU A 45 -4.70 0.95 -10.20
N GLY A 46 -5.30 0.99 -9.01
CA GLY A 46 -6.00 -0.18 -8.49
C GLY A 46 -5.94 -0.33 -6.98
N LEU A 47 -6.39 -1.50 -6.54
CA LEU A 47 -6.61 -1.79 -5.14
C LEU A 47 -5.28 -2.02 -4.40
N LEU A 48 -5.02 -1.19 -3.40
CA LEU A 48 -3.89 -1.31 -2.48
C LEU A 48 -4.44 -1.50 -1.06
N LEU A 49 -4.02 -2.58 -0.41
CA LEU A 49 -4.35 -2.82 1.00
C LEU A 49 -3.35 -2.07 1.88
N LEU A 50 -3.85 -1.38 2.90
CA LEU A 50 -3.07 -0.70 3.93
C LEU A 50 -3.43 -1.29 5.29
N THR A 51 -2.43 -1.64 6.10
CA THR A 51 -2.64 -2.24 7.43
C THR A 51 -1.69 -1.67 8.47
N ASP A 52 -2.15 -1.57 9.72
CA ASP A 52 -1.30 -1.30 10.89
C ASP A 52 -0.68 -2.58 11.48
N ASP A 53 -1.02 -3.74 10.91
CA ASP A 53 -0.61 -5.04 11.41
C ASP A 53 0.68 -5.53 10.74
N ALA A 54 1.79 -5.44 11.48
CA ALA A 54 3.09 -5.91 11.03
C ALA A 54 3.17 -7.46 10.93
N THR A 55 2.38 -8.19 11.71
CA THR A 55 2.35 -9.65 11.71
C THR A 55 1.73 -10.17 10.41
N LEU A 56 0.64 -9.56 9.96
CA LEU A 56 -0.02 -9.83 8.70
C LEU A 56 0.82 -9.38 7.51
N LYS A 57 1.52 -8.24 7.61
CA LYS A 57 2.49 -7.82 6.59
C LYS A 57 3.53 -8.92 6.35
N HIS A 58 4.12 -9.46 7.42
CA HIS A 58 5.10 -10.54 7.32
C HIS A 58 4.48 -11.81 6.72
N GLN A 59 3.27 -12.20 7.12
CA GLN A 59 2.59 -13.37 6.55
C GLN A 59 2.25 -13.21 5.05
N LEU A 60 1.90 -11.99 4.61
CA LEU A 60 1.54 -11.70 3.21
C LEU A 60 2.75 -11.43 2.29
N GLU A 61 3.88 -10.98 2.85
CA GLU A 61 5.14 -10.81 2.13
C GLU A 61 5.94 -12.11 2.02
N GLU A 62 5.64 -13.14 2.83
CA GLU A 62 6.23 -14.45 2.66
C GLU A 62 5.75 -15.10 1.35
N PRO A 63 6.65 -15.37 0.37
CA PRO A 63 6.29 -15.94 -0.93
C PRO A 63 5.70 -17.36 -0.85
N LYS A 64 5.66 -17.93 0.35
CA LYS A 64 5.14 -19.27 0.65
C LYS A 64 3.61 -19.37 0.54
N PHE A 65 2.88 -18.25 0.60
CA PHE A 65 1.41 -18.26 0.65
C PHE A 65 0.69 -18.01 -0.69
N GLN A 66 1.42 -17.86 -1.82
CA GLN A 66 0.89 -17.80 -3.21
C GLN A 66 -0.55 -17.23 -3.30
N HIS A 67 -0.75 -16.01 -2.81
CA HIS A 67 -2.06 -15.37 -2.95
C HIS A 67 -2.27 -15.03 -4.42
N PRO A 68 -3.35 -15.50 -5.06
CA PRO A 68 -3.66 -15.15 -6.44
C PRO A 68 -3.83 -13.63 -6.53
N ARG A 69 -3.00 -13.00 -7.36
CA ARG A 69 -3.15 -11.60 -7.78
C ARG A 69 -3.86 -11.65 -9.13
N THR A 70 -5.16 -11.40 -9.14
CA THR A 70 -5.98 -11.34 -10.36
C THR A 70 -6.51 -9.92 -10.52
#